data_AF-A0A959M7K3-F1
#
_entry.id   AF-A0A959M7K3-F1
#
_cell.length_a   1.000
_cell.length_b   1.000
_cell.length_c   1.000
_cell.angle_alpha   90.00
_cell.angle_beta   90.00
_cell.angle_gamma   90.00
#
_symmetry.space_group_name_H-M   'P 1'
#
loop_
_entity.id
_entity.type
_entity.pdbx_description
1 polymer ?
#
loop_
_entity_poly.entity_id
_entity_poly.type
_entity_poly.pdbx_seq_one_letter_code
_entity_poly.pdbx_strand_id
1 'polypeptide(L)'
;MNYKKLIWIFCLTLSTSVFAQKPDMNLVPYRQGDLWGYASADRNIVIKPEYTEAGLFHEGFAAVKKADKYGFINMEGKVVIPFRYFKVTPFRYGFFAAKGNAKTADGDLHQEKSVLFAGASLTKDGYEICIDTKGQRMPKCPAIPENSAPDINKSSTVEVKTNYSTIHKTGLFDKIIDDYKLVPGADATYYIATRGNNYGVFNNTFDIILPFEYTMIKKKNIGGMTYLLAEKNGLHGVFFGNGSPYITVENKKLQAVTAANSVSYFIVGQEGKIGVKDMTHKYVVETKYADVAYDSTGTGFILTADDGTKGFYFLSGKTVEPKYTEVKALPVGDYIKVKTQAGKWGYVNSKGLDFFED
;
A
#
# COMPACT_ATOMS: atom_id res chain seq x y z
N MET A 1 36.27 70.98 25.21
CA MET A 1 35.26 70.57 26.21
C MET A 1 34.25 69.65 25.50
N ASN A 2 34.51 68.35 25.40
CA ASN A 2 33.99 67.30 26.28
C ASN A 2 32.50 67.45 26.62
N TYR A 3 31.63 66.60 26.04
CA TYR A 3 30.95 65.55 26.79
C TYR A 3 30.44 64.45 25.85
N LYS A 4 30.78 63.23 26.25
CA LYS A 4 30.44 61.92 25.68
C LYS A 4 28.92 61.79 25.47
N LYS A 5 28.49 61.37 24.29
CA LYS A 5 27.22 60.64 24.13
C LYS A 5 27.51 59.20 23.73
N LEU A 6 27.42 58.36 24.76
CA LEU A 6 27.44 56.91 24.75
C LEU A 6 26.41 56.38 23.75
N ILE A 7 26.86 55.77 22.66
CA ILE A 7 26.03 54.90 21.82
C ILE A 7 25.97 53.54 22.54
N TRP A 8 24.89 53.31 23.28
CA TRP A 8 24.54 51.97 23.76
C TRP A 8 23.87 51.22 22.61
N ILE A 9 24.68 50.56 21.78
CA ILE A 9 24.17 49.44 20.97
C ILE A 9 24.03 48.27 21.93
N PHE A 10 22.81 48.07 22.42
CA PHE A 10 22.40 46.84 23.07
C PHE A 10 22.39 45.76 21.98
N CYS A 11 23.55 45.15 21.75
CA CYS A 11 23.68 44.00 20.87
C CYS A 11 23.04 42.82 21.60
N LEU A 12 21.71 42.75 21.46
CA LEU A 12 20.86 41.66 21.91
C LEU A 12 21.30 40.45 21.08
N THR A 13 22.33 39.75 21.56
CA THR A 13 22.65 38.41 21.08
C THR A 13 21.49 37.54 21.54
N LEU A 14 20.43 37.52 20.72
CA LEU A 14 19.62 36.34 20.61
C LEU A 14 20.62 35.24 20.23
N SER A 15 21.08 34.52 21.25
CA SER A 15 21.38 33.11 21.09
C SER A 15 20.07 32.51 20.59
N THR A 16 19.87 32.59 19.27
CA THR A 16 19.09 31.57 18.62
C THR A 16 19.85 30.31 18.99
N SER A 17 19.34 29.62 19.99
CA SER A 17 19.44 28.18 20.00
C SER A 17 18.93 27.84 18.61
N VAL A 18 19.87 27.65 17.67
CA VAL A 18 19.60 26.88 16.49
C VAL A 18 19.15 25.58 17.12
N PHE A 19 17.84 25.41 17.24
CA PHE A 19 17.28 24.08 17.31
C PHE A 19 17.91 23.43 16.10
N ALA A 20 18.93 22.61 16.33
CA ALA A 20 19.44 21.72 15.32
C ALA A 20 18.23 20.85 15.01
N GLN A 21 17.46 21.29 14.03
CA GLN A 21 16.38 20.53 13.44
C GLN A 21 17.10 19.26 13.02
N LYS A 22 16.87 18.17 13.75
CA LYS A 22 17.50 16.90 13.47
C LYS A 22 17.22 16.66 11.99
N PRO A 23 18.22 16.70 11.10
CA PRO A 23 17.95 16.71 9.67
C PRO A 23 17.08 15.48 9.40
N ASP A 24 15.98 15.69 8.70
CA ASP A 24 15.09 14.62 8.28
C ASP A 24 15.85 13.82 7.21
N MET A 25 16.78 12.99 7.68
CA MET A 25 17.75 12.24 6.89
C MET A 25 17.05 11.01 6.33
N ASN A 26 16.06 11.26 5.46
CA ASN A 26 15.59 10.27 4.51
C ASN A 26 16.70 10.06 3.48
N LEU A 27 17.70 9.30 3.89
CA LEU A 27 18.80 8.88 3.05
C LEU A 27 18.30 7.83 2.07
N VAL A 28 18.54 8.10 0.79
CA VAL A 28 18.18 7.19 -0.30
C VAL A 28 19.43 6.55 -0.86
N PRO A 29 19.38 5.25 -1.21
CA PRO A 29 20.47 4.60 -1.92
C PRO A 29 20.83 5.37 -3.18
N TYR A 30 22.12 5.64 -3.35
CA TYR A 30 22.71 6.33 -4.49
C TYR A 30 23.82 5.44 -5.05
N ARG A 31 23.82 5.14 -6.35
CA ARG A 31 24.84 4.30 -6.99
C ARG A 31 25.82 5.16 -7.80
N GLN A 32 27.09 4.78 -7.76
CA GLN A 32 28.16 5.33 -8.61
C GLN A 32 29.02 4.15 -9.07
N GLY A 33 29.00 3.86 -10.38
CA GLY A 33 29.56 2.61 -10.90
C GLY A 33 28.91 1.40 -10.24
N ASP A 34 29.69 0.39 -9.85
CA ASP A 34 29.17 -0.84 -9.24
C ASP A 34 28.85 -0.75 -7.75
N LEU A 35 29.05 0.42 -7.13
CA LEU A 35 28.94 0.58 -5.70
C LEU A 35 27.80 1.54 -5.32
N TRP A 36 27.20 1.26 -4.19
CA TRP A 36 26.13 1.99 -3.56
C TRP A 36 26.62 2.74 -2.33
N GLY A 37 26.13 3.95 -2.21
CA GLY A 37 26.20 4.82 -1.06
C GLY A 37 24.81 5.37 -0.78
N TYR A 38 24.72 6.52 -0.13
CA TYR A 38 23.46 7.17 0.18
C TYR A 38 23.55 8.67 0.00
N ALA A 39 22.48 9.26 -0.52
CA ALA A 39 22.34 10.70 -0.68
C ALA A 39 21.15 11.23 0.12
N SER A 40 21.20 12.52 0.47
CA SER A 40 20.03 13.22 1.00
C SER A 40 19.01 13.51 -0.11
N ALA A 41 17.82 13.98 0.28
CA ALA A 41 16.78 14.42 -0.65
C ALA A 41 17.26 15.52 -1.62
N ASP A 42 18.23 16.33 -1.21
CA ASP A 42 18.85 17.40 -2.02
C ASP A 42 19.98 16.89 -2.92
N ARG A 43 20.10 15.57 -3.09
CA ARG A 43 21.13 14.89 -3.90
C ARG A 43 22.57 15.07 -3.38
N ASN A 44 22.75 15.49 -2.13
CA ASN A 44 24.08 15.53 -1.51
C ASN A 44 24.49 14.11 -1.08
N ILE A 45 25.66 13.64 -1.53
CA ILE A 45 26.19 12.33 -1.13
C ILE A 45 26.59 12.40 0.35
N VAL A 46 25.90 11.63 1.21
CA VAL A 46 26.12 11.56 2.66
C VAL A 46 27.00 10.37 3.01
N ILE A 47 26.74 9.23 2.37
CA ILE A 47 27.53 8.01 2.53
C ILE A 47 28.10 7.68 1.15
N LYS A 48 29.42 7.62 1.04
CA LYS A 48 30.07 7.37 -0.24
C LYS A 48 29.77 5.96 -0.76
N PRO A 49 29.72 5.78 -2.08
CA PRO A 49 29.59 4.47 -2.71
C PRO A 49 30.68 3.47 -2.28
N GLU A 50 30.29 2.47 -1.50
CA GLU A 50 31.19 1.42 -0.99
C GLU A 50 30.57 0.01 -0.94
N TYR A 51 29.27 -0.11 -1.26
CA TYR A 51 28.49 -1.32 -1.05
C TYR A 51 28.03 -1.92 -2.37
N THR A 52 28.09 -3.24 -2.53
CA THR A 52 27.59 -3.91 -3.74
C THR A 52 26.06 -3.97 -3.79
N GLU A 53 25.39 -3.84 -2.64
CA GLU A 53 23.93 -3.65 -2.53
C GLU A 53 23.60 -2.75 -1.35
N ALA A 54 22.54 -1.94 -1.46
CA ALA A 54 22.06 -1.07 -0.39
C ALA A 54 20.53 -1.12 -0.29
N GLY A 55 20.02 -1.44 0.90
CA GLY A 55 18.61 -1.33 1.24
C GLY A 55 18.22 0.08 1.70
N LEU A 56 16.94 0.32 1.90
CA LEU A 56 16.47 1.58 2.49
C LEU A 56 16.81 1.65 3.99
N PHE A 57 16.88 2.87 4.51
CA PHE A 57 16.89 3.08 5.95
C PHE A 57 15.51 2.77 6.53
N HIS A 58 15.48 1.85 7.50
CA HIS A 58 14.35 1.60 8.37
C HIS A 58 14.79 1.79 9.81
N GLU A 59 14.07 2.61 10.56
CA GLU A 59 14.32 2.82 12.00
C GLU A 59 15.77 3.26 12.31
N GLY A 60 16.37 4.04 11.39
CA GLY A 60 17.73 4.54 11.52
C GLY A 60 18.84 3.61 11.01
N PHE A 61 18.50 2.44 10.47
CA PHE A 61 19.46 1.45 9.99
C PHE A 61 19.16 0.98 8.56
N ALA A 62 20.21 0.75 7.77
CA ALA A 62 20.08 0.17 6.44
C ALA A 62 20.91 -1.11 6.33
N ALA A 63 20.31 -2.14 5.72
CA ALA A 63 21.03 -3.33 5.31
C ALA A 63 21.90 -2.99 4.09
N VAL A 64 23.20 -3.25 4.16
CA VAL A 64 24.14 -3.05 3.06
C VAL A 64 24.96 -4.29 2.84
N LYS A 65 25.36 -4.55 1.60
CA LYS A 65 26.21 -5.66 1.22
C LYS A 65 27.59 -5.14 0.83
N LYS A 66 28.64 -5.76 1.36
CA LYS A 66 30.02 -5.52 0.95
C LYS A 66 30.62 -6.89 0.60
N ALA A 67 31.10 -7.03 -0.64
CA ALA A 67 31.40 -8.32 -1.25
C ALA A 67 30.16 -9.26 -1.19
N ASP A 68 30.27 -10.44 -0.60
CA ASP A 68 29.20 -11.45 -0.56
C ASP A 68 28.38 -11.46 0.73
N LYS A 69 28.57 -10.47 1.61
CA LYS A 69 27.98 -10.46 2.95
C LYS A 69 27.24 -9.16 3.24
N TYR A 70 26.11 -9.30 3.91
CA TYR A 70 25.34 -8.20 4.47
C TYR A 70 25.79 -7.85 5.88
N GLY A 71 25.78 -6.55 6.16
CA GLY A 71 25.86 -5.92 7.46
C GLY A 71 24.81 -4.80 7.55
N PHE A 72 24.85 -4.03 8.64
CA PHE A 72 23.98 -2.87 8.80
C PHE A 72 24.79 -1.63 9.13
N ILE A 73 24.36 -0.51 8.59
CA ILE A 73 24.93 0.82 8.86
C ILE A 73 23.87 1.74 9.48
N ASN A 74 24.31 2.74 10.24
CA ASN A 74 23.44 3.85 10.66
C ASN A 74 23.41 4.97 9.59
N MET A 75 22.60 6.01 9.83
CA MET A 75 22.48 7.15 8.92
C MET A 75 23.78 7.97 8.73
N GLU A 76 24.80 7.75 9.57
CA GLU A 76 26.12 8.37 9.41
C GLU A 76 27.05 7.50 8.53
N GLY A 77 26.57 6.36 8.04
CA GLY A 77 27.36 5.39 7.29
C GLY A 77 28.24 4.49 8.15
N LYS A 78 28.15 4.59 9.49
CA LYS A 78 28.91 3.75 10.41
C LYS A 78 28.34 2.34 10.41
N VAL A 79 29.21 1.35 10.17
CA VAL A 79 28.86 -0.07 10.34
C VAL A 79 28.51 -0.33 11.80
N VAL A 80 27.24 -0.61 12.07
CA VAL A 80 26.73 -0.97 13.40
C VAL A 80 26.64 -2.48 13.57
N ILE A 81 26.49 -3.22 12.47
CA ILE A 81 26.49 -4.68 12.45
C ILE A 81 27.43 -5.15 11.34
N PRO A 82 28.49 -5.92 11.66
CA PRO A 82 29.49 -6.35 10.70
C PRO A 82 28.95 -7.17 9.53
N PHE A 83 29.64 -7.11 8.39
CA PHE A 83 29.34 -7.87 7.17
C PHE A 83 29.60 -9.37 7.33
N ARG A 84 28.62 -10.11 7.85
CA ARG A 84 28.75 -11.56 8.06
C ARG A 84 27.56 -12.41 7.60
N TYR A 85 26.44 -11.78 7.25
CA TYR A 85 25.22 -12.48 6.89
C TYR A 85 25.10 -12.70 5.38
N PHE A 86 24.49 -13.79 4.94
CA PHE A 86 24.20 -14.02 3.52
C PHE A 86 22.83 -13.49 3.09
N LYS A 87 21.90 -13.36 4.03
CA LYS A 87 20.56 -12.79 3.82
C LYS A 87 20.18 -11.95 5.03
N VAL A 88 19.44 -10.87 4.81
CA VAL A 88 18.92 -10.00 5.86
C VAL A 88 17.55 -9.45 5.47
N THR A 89 16.73 -9.13 6.47
CA THR A 89 15.54 -8.29 6.31
C THR A 89 15.82 -6.93 6.97
N PRO A 90 15.07 -5.87 6.61
CA PRO A 90 15.18 -4.59 7.31
C PRO A 90 14.83 -4.68 8.80
N PHE A 91 15.29 -3.67 9.56
CA PHE A 91 14.89 -3.47 10.95
C PHE A 91 13.42 -3.06 11.04
N ARG A 92 12.72 -3.59 12.04
CA ARG A 92 11.31 -3.30 12.35
C ARG A 92 11.06 -3.39 13.84
N TYR A 93 10.02 -2.70 14.32
CA TYR A 93 9.55 -2.84 15.68
C TYR A 93 8.83 -4.17 15.90
N GLY A 94 8.99 -4.75 17.08
CA GLY A 94 8.15 -5.82 17.59
C GLY A 94 8.22 -5.90 19.11
N PHE A 95 7.39 -6.75 19.71
CA PHE A 95 7.18 -6.81 21.14
C PHE A 95 7.62 -8.15 21.74
N PHE A 96 8.12 -8.11 22.97
CA PHE A 96 8.19 -9.30 23.81
C PHE A 96 7.38 -9.10 25.09
N ALA A 97 6.75 -10.20 25.53
CA ALA A 97 6.29 -10.32 26.89
C ALA A 97 7.52 -10.36 27.82
N ALA A 98 7.77 -9.26 28.54
CA ALA A 98 8.77 -9.26 29.61
C ALA A 98 8.23 -10.12 30.77
N LYS A 99 8.85 -11.28 31.04
CA LYS A 99 8.65 -11.97 32.32
C LYS A 99 9.45 -11.25 33.39
N GLY A 100 8.79 -10.48 34.26
CA GLY A 100 9.44 -9.82 35.38
C GLY A 100 8.47 -9.16 36.35
N ASN A 101 8.54 -9.57 37.62
CA ASN A 101 7.69 -9.16 38.73
C ASN A 101 7.87 -7.67 39.08
N ALA A 102 6.97 -6.81 38.60
CA ALA A 102 6.73 -5.52 39.23
C ALA A 102 5.22 -5.42 39.50
N LYS A 103 4.82 -5.74 40.74
CA LYS A 103 3.49 -5.41 41.23
C LYS A 103 3.40 -3.89 41.32
N THR A 104 2.67 -3.26 40.41
CA THR A 104 2.01 -1.99 40.73
C THR A 104 0.77 -2.30 41.55
N ALA A 105 0.31 -1.33 42.35
CA ALA A 105 -0.78 -1.51 43.31
C ALA A 105 -2.13 -1.90 42.66
N ASP A 106 -2.26 -1.81 41.34
CA ASP A 106 -3.52 -1.99 40.61
C ASP A 106 -3.60 -3.27 39.74
N GLY A 107 -2.62 -4.18 39.82
CA GLY A 107 -2.81 -5.57 39.39
C GLY A 107 -2.77 -5.91 37.89
N ASP A 108 -2.53 -4.97 36.97
CA ASP A 108 -2.32 -5.29 35.55
C ASP A 108 -0.84 -5.48 35.19
N LEU A 109 -0.50 -6.63 34.59
CA LEU A 109 0.88 -7.02 34.30
C LEU A 109 1.03 -7.60 32.88
N HIS A 110 1.00 -6.71 31.88
CA HIS A 110 1.56 -6.96 30.56
C HIS A 110 2.26 -5.71 30.03
N GLN A 111 3.41 -5.36 30.61
CA GLN A 111 4.23 -4.32 30.00
C GLN A 111 4.96 -4.91 28.79
N GLU A 112 4.31 -4.84 27.63
CA GLU A 112 4.93 -5.19 26.35
C GLU A 112 6.04 -4.19 26.04
N LYS A 113 7.28 -4.68 25.96
CA LYS A 113 8.42 -3.84 25.60
C LYS A 113 8.63 -3.91 24.10
N SER A 114 8.46 -2.77 23.43
CA SER A 114 8.87 -2.60 22.03
C SER A 114 10.40 -2.70 21.92
N VAL A 115 10.86 -3.48 20.95
CA VAL A 115 12.26 -3.65 20.59
C VAL A 115 12.41 -3.60 19.08
N LEU A 116 13.57 -3.12 18.64
CA LEU A 116 13.92 -3.08 17.23
C LEU A 116 14.74 -4.31 16.85
N PHE A 117 14.31 -5.03 15.82
CA PHE A 117 14.97 -6.26 15.38
C PHE A 117 15.02 -6.40 13.86
N ALA A 118 15.98 -7.16 13.36
CA ALA A 118 16.10 -7.54 11.96
C ALA A 118 16.26 -9.06 11.84
N GLY A 119 15.75 -9.62 10.74
CA GLY A 119 16.06 -10.97 10.31
C GLY A 119 17.43 -11.03 9.64
N ALA A 120 18.18 -12.10 9.91
CA ALA A 120 19.47 -12.33 9.28
C ALA A 120 19.76 -13.83 9.12
N SER A 121 20.63 -14.22 8.21
CA SER A 121 21.06 -15.62 8.06
C SER A 121 22.57 -15.72 7.88
N LEU A 122 23.21 -16.66 8.60
CA LEU A 122 24.66 -16.89 8.54
C LEU A 122 25.07 -17.89 7.45
N THR A 123 24.12 -18.59 6.84
CA THR A 123 24.33 -19.51 5.71
C THR A 123 23.44 -19.11 4.53
N LYS A 124 23.85 -19.43 3.30
CA LYS A 124 23.05 -19.08 2.10
C LYS A 124 21.65 -19.69 2.13
N ASP A 125 21.54 -20.90 2.66
CA ASP A 125 20.29 -21.68 2.76
C ASP A 125 19.69 -21.69 4.17
N GLY A 126 20.21 -20.87 5.08
CA GLY A 126 19.85 -20.95 6.51
C GLY A 126 18.57 -20.23 6.88
N TYR A 127 18.00 -20.66 8.01
CA TYR A 127 16.88 -20.03 8.70
C TYR A 127 17.21 -18.58 9.15
N GLU A 128 16.18 -17.74 9.15
CA GLU A 128 16.24 -16.38 9.69
C GLU A 128 16.43 -16.40 11.21
N ILE A 129 17.53 -15.82 11.69
CA ILE A 129 17.76 -15.49 13.08
C ILE A 129 17.42 -14.01 13.30
N CYS A 130 16.80 -13.70 14.43
CA CYS A 130 16.56 -12.31 14.81
C CYS A 130 17.76 -11.73 15.55
N ILE A 131 18.15 -10.52 15.14
CA ILE A 131 19.23 -9.75 15.77
C ILE A 131 18.73 -8.38 16.21
N ASP A 132 19.25 -7.89 17.32
CA ASP A 132 19.00 -6.53 17.79
C ASP A 132 19.87 -5.50 17.03
N THR A 133 19.76 -4.22 17.38
CA THR A 133 20.53 -3.11 16.78
C THR A 133 22.05 -3.19 17.02
N LYS A 134 22.49 -4.08 17.91
CA LYS A 134 23.90 -4.38 18.18
C LYS A 134 24.36 -5.66 17.47
N GLY A 135 23.48 -6.31 16.69
CA GLY A 135 23.75 -7.56 16.01
C GLY A 135 23.79 -8.78 16.93
N GLN A 136 23.27 -8.66 18.16
CA GLN A 136 23.19 -9.76 19.12
C GLN A 136 21.97 -10.63 18.81
N ARG A 137 22.15 -11.95 18.84
CA ARG A 137 21.05 -12.89 18.59
C ARG A 137 20.01 -12.79 19.69
N MET A 138 18.75 -12.74 19.29
CA MET A 138 17.62 -12.78 20.22
C MET A 138 17.17 -14.24 20.41
N PRO A 139 16.83 -14.66 21.65
CA PRO A 139 16.43 -16.04 21.93
C PRO A 139 15.10 -16.44 21.27
N LYS A 140 14.23 -15.46 21.00
CA LYS A 140 13.01 -15.58 20.20
C LYS A 140 12.92 -14.33 19.33
N CYS A 141 12.25 -14.39 18.18
CA CYS A 141 11.92 -13.18 17.42
C CYS A 141 10.77 -12.43 18.10
N PRO A 142 10.80 -11.10 18.17
CA PRO A 142 9.68 -10.33 18.73
C PRO A 142 8.41 -10.59 17.94
N ALA A 143 7.28 -10.61 18.62
CA ALA A 143 5.99 -10.60 17.95
C ALA A 143 5.85 -9.27 17.21
N ILE A 144 5.47 -9.34 15.94
CA ILE A 144 5.15 -8.14 15.18
C ILE A 144 3.70 -7.76 15.56
N PRO A 145 3.37 -6.48 15.80
CA PRO A 145 1.97 -6.09 16.00
C PRO A 145 1.11 -6.67 14.88
N GLU A 146 -0.10 -7.15 15.19
CA GLU A 146 -1.02 -7.78 14.22
C GLU A 146 -1.34 -6.89 13.00
N ASN A 147 -0.92 -5.63 13.01
CA ASN A 147 -1.09 -4.67 11.91
C ASN A 147 0.16 -4.46 11.04
N SER A 148 1.25 -5.22 11.18
CA SER A 148 2.51 -4.97 10.44
C SER A 148 3.02 -6.10 9.55
N ALA A 149 2.16 -7.07 9.21
CA ALA A 149 2.34 -7.90 8.02
C ALA A 149 0.98 -8.06 7.32
N PRO A 150 0.92 -8.01 5.98
CA PRO A 150 -0.32 -8.29 5.27
C PRO A 150 -0.59 -9.79 5.40
N ASP A 151 -1.52 -10.16 6.27
CA ASP A 151 -2.12 -11.50 6.24
C ASP A 151 -3.04 -11.57 5.02
N ILE A 152 -2.43 -11.96 3.91
CA ILE A 152 -3.15 -12.40 2.72
C ILE A 152 -3.68 -13.81 3.03
N ASN A 153 -5.00 -13.91 3.15
CA ASN A 153 -5.83 -15.12 3.13
C ASN A 153 -6.02 -15.90 4.45
N LYS A 154 -7.12 -15.60 5.14
CA LYS A 154 -8.34 -16.44 5.14
C LYS A 154 -9.44 -15.78 5.98
N SER A 155 -10.18 -14.86 5.36
CA SER A 155 -11.56 -14.64 5.81
C SER A 155 -12.43 -15.63 5.05
N SER A 156 -12.66 -16.78 5.66
CA SER A 156 -13.71 -17.69 5.21
C SER A 156 -15.03 -16.97 5.43
N THR A 157 -15.58 -16.38 4.36
CA THR A 157 -16.98 -15.96 4.34
C THR A 157 -17.82 -17.21 4.51
N VAL A 158 -18.40 -17.38 5.69
CA VAL A 158 -19.50 -18.32 5.90
C VAL A 158 -20.65 -17.81 5.01
N GLU A 159 -20.83 -18.43 3.84
CA GLU A 159 -22.04 -18.23 3.05
C GLU A 159 -23.21 -18.79 3.85
N VAL A 160 -23.88 -17.92 4.60
CA VAL A 160 -25.19 -18.24 5.20
C VAL A 160 -26.15 -18.41 4.03
N LYS A 161 -26.40 -19.65 3.60
CA LYS A 161 -27.44 -19.97 2.64
C LYS A 161 -28.80 -19.78 3.32
N THR A 162 -29.41 -18.63 3.10
CA THR A 162 -30.81 -18.38 3.49
C THR A 162 -31.73 -19.20 2.59
N ASN A 163 -32.55 -20.07 3.16
CA ASN A 163 -33.59 -20.79 2.43
C ASN A 163 -34.82 -19.86 2.30
N TYR A 164 -35.12 -19.41 1.08
CA TYR A 164 -36.30 -18.59 0.79
C TYR A 164 -37.53 -19.48 0.62
N SER A 165 -38.55 -19.35 1.48
CA SER A 165 -39.88 -19.92 1.24
C SER A 165 -40.73 -18.93 0.45
N THR A 166 -40.90 -19.12 -0.85
CA THR A 166 -41.62 -18.15 -1.69
C THR A 166 -43.12 -18.46 -1.78
N ILE A 167 -43.94 -17.49 -1.37
CA ILE A 167 -45.29 -17.32 -1.91
C ILE A 167 -45.10 -16.78 -3.34
N HIS A 168 -45.33 -17.63 -4.34
CA HIS A 168 -45.26 -17.26 -5.75
C HIS A 168 -46.35 -16.22 -6.07
N LYS A 169 -46.01 -14.93 -6.15
CA LYS A 169 -46.67 -14.06 -7.13
C LYS A 169 -46.19 -14.54 -8.50
N THR A 170 -46.95 -15.45 -9.09
CA THR A 170 -46.63 -16.25 -10.27
C THR A 170 -45.88 -15.48 -11.36
N GLY A 171 -44.67 -15.94 -11.71
CA GLY A 171 -43.95 -15.57 -12.95
C GLY A 171 -42.93 -14.42 -12.88
N LEU A 172 -42.69 -13.80 -11.72
CA LEU A 172 -41.74 -12.68 -11.61
C LEU A 172 -40.26 -13.12 -11.73
N PHE A 173 -39.90 -14.23 -11.11
CA PHE A 173 -38.56 -14.80 -11.07
C PHE A 173 -38.62 -16.32 -10.92
N ASP A 174 -37.57 -17.01 -11.33
CA ASP A 174 -37.43 -18.47 -11.21
C ASP A 174 -36.75 -18.85 -9.90
N LYS A 175 -35.70 -18.11 -9.50
CA LYS A 175 -34.91 -18.39 -8.30
C LYS A 175 -34.27 -17.15 -7.71
N ILE A 176 -34.40 -16.97 -6.39
CA ILE A 176 -33.63 -15.98 -5.63
C ILE A 176 -32.21 -16.52 -5.41
N ILE A 177 -31.22 -15.68 -5.68
CA ILE A 177 -29.79 -15.98 -5.61
C ILE A 177 -29.17 -15.40 -4.33
N ASP A 178 -29.54 -14.17 -3.98
CA ASP A 178 -28.98 -13.43 -2.86
C ASP A 178 -29.97 -12.34 -2.42
N ASP A 179 -29.82 -11.85 -1.19
CA ASP A 179 -30.61 -10.75 -0.64
C ASP A 179 -29.72 -9.72 0.06
N TYR A 180 -30.23 -8.50 0.22
CA TYR A 180 -29.55 -7.45 0.96
C TYR A 180 -30.49 -6.34 1.44
N LYS A 181 -29.97 -5.58 2.40
CA LYS A 181 -30.59 -4.36 2.93
C LYS A 181 -29.65 -3.18 2.69
N LEU A 182 -30.20 -2.04 2.29
CA LEU A 182 -29.40 -0.82 2.10
C LEU A 182 -28.94 -0.21 3.42
N VAL A 183 -29.77 -0.36 4.45
CA VAL A 183 -29.50 0.14 5.80
C VAL A 183 -29.63 -1.04 6.77
N PRO A 184 -28.62 -1.31 7.62
CA PRO A 184 -28.74 -2.33 8.65
C PRO A 184 -29.96 -2.08 9.53
N GLY A 185 -30.80 -3.11 9.72
CA GLY A 185 -32.03 -3.01 10.52
C GLY A 185 -33.25 -2.44 9.80
N ALA A 186 -33.14 -2.00 8.54
CA ALA A 186 -34.31 -1.57 7.77
C ALA A 186 -35.21 -2.76 7.38
N ASP A 187 -36.51 -2.49 7.21
CA ASP A 187 -37.48 -3.49 6.73
C ASP A 187 -37.33 -3.74 5.22
N ALA A 188 -36.89 -2.73 4.47
CA ALA A 188 -36.69 -2.81 3.03
C ALA A 188 -35.57 -3.81 2.70
N THR A 189 -35.97 -4.93 2.09
CA THR A 189 -35.08 -6.00 1.63
C THR A 189 -35.14 -6.08 0.12
N TYR A 190 -33.99 -6.25 -0.51
CA TYR A 190 -33.79 -6.36 -1.94
C TYR A 190 -33.30 -7.78 -2.25
N TYR A 191 -33.72 -8.30 -3.40
CA TYR A 191 -33.46 -9.67 -3.81
C TYR A 191 -32.82 -9.66 -5.20
N ILE A 192 -31.66 -10.31 -5.32
CA ILE A 192 -31.06 -10.67 -6.60
C ILE A 192 -31.65 -12.01 -7.00
N ALA A 193 -32.23 -12.08 -8.19
CA ALA A 193 -32.87 -13.29 -8.67
C ALA A 193 -32.58 -13.55 -10.15
N THR A 194 -32.95 -14.74 -10.60
CA THR A 194 -32.86 -15.17 -12.00
C THR A 194 -34.24 -15.36 -12.60
N ARG A 195 -34.36 -15.09 -13.90
CA ARG A 195 -35.51 -15.41 -14.76
C ARG A 195 -34.97 -15.80 -16.13
N GLY A 196 -35.18 -17.05 -16.54
CA GLY A 196 -34.42 -17.67 -17.61
C GLY A 196 -32.92 -17.65 -17.30
N ASN A 197 -32.12 -17.20 -18.26
CA ASN A 197 -30.66 -17.06 -18.13
C ASN A 197 -30.21 -15.70 -17.59
N ASN A 198 -31.16 -14.82 -17.26
CA ASN A 198 -30.86 -13.43 -16.89
C ASN A 198 -31.07 -13.19 -15.40
N TYR A 199 -30.32 -12.24 -14.86
CA TYR A 199 -30.38 -11.73 -13.52
C TYR A 199 -31.16 -10.41 -13.49
N GLY A 200 -31.90 -10.21 -12.41
CA GLY A 200 -32.60 -8.97 -12.08
C GLY A 200 -32.62 -8.74 -10.58
N VAL A 201 -33.09 -7.56 -10.17
CA VAL A 201 -33.25 -7.18 -8.76
C VAL A 201 -34.66 -6.68 -8.52
N PHE A 202 -35.28 -7.09 -7.43
CA PHE A 202 -36.57 -6.58 -6.98
C PHE A 202 -36.57 -6.36 -5.46
N ASN A 203 -37.47 -5.53 -4.95
CA ASN A 203 -37.60 -5.25 -3.50
C ASN A 203 -38.67 -6.15 -2.83
N ASN A 204 -38.86 -6.02 -1.52
CA ASN A 204 -39.88 -6.77 -0.76
C ASN A 204 -41.34 -6.46 -1.12
N THR A 205 -41.61 -5.39 -1.89
CA THR A 205 -42.93 -5.10 -2.48
C THR A 205 -43.09 -5.70 -3.89
N PHE A 206 -42.07 -6.40 -4.40
CA PHE A 206 -41.98 -6.99 -5.74
C PHE A 206 -41.87 -6.00 -6.89
N ASP A 207 -41.43 -4.76 -6.61
CA ASP A 207 -41.08 -3.80 -7.65
C ASP A 207 -39.73 -4.18 -8.26
N ILE A 208 -39.66 -4.17 -9.60
CA ILE A 208 -38.42 -4.44 -10.33
C ILE A 208 -37.52 -3.21 -10.21
N ILE A 209 -36.37 -3.41 -9.57
CA ILE A 209 -35.31 -2.41 -9.36
C ILE A 209 -34.31 -2.45 -10.51
N LEU A 210 -33.88 -3.66 -10.90
CA LEU A 210 -33.11 -3.90 -12.11
C LEU A 210 -33.84 -4.97 -12.95
N PRO A 211 -34.12 -4.69 -14.24
CA PRO A 211 -34.81 -5.65 -15.11
C PRO A 211 -33.99 -6.94 -15.30
N PHE A 212 -34.69 -8.05 -15.61
CA PHE A 212 -34.08 -9.36 -15.87
C PHE A 212 -33.41 -9.43 -17.27
N GLU A 213 -32.36 -8.65 -17.45
CA GLU A 213 -31.62 -8.52 -18.72
C GLU A 213 -30.10 -8.58 -18.56
N TYR A 214 -29.62 -8.81 -17.34
CA TYR A 214 -28.20 -8.90 -17.03
C TYR A 214 -27.73 -10.36 -17.08
N THR A 215 -26.55 -10.62 -17.63
CA THR A 215 -25.95 -11.96 -17.61
C THR A 215 -25.37 -12.31 -16.24
N MET A 216 -25.10 -11.31 -15.41
CA MET A 216 -24.66 -11.46 -14.03
C MET A 216 -25.01 -10.23 -13.21
N ILE A 217 -25.45 -10.43 -11.97
CA ILE A 217 -25.49 -9.40 -10.93
C ILE A 217 -24.86 -9.97 -9.67
N LYS A 218 -23.87 -9.27 -9.12
CA LYS A 218 -23.20 -9.63 -7.86
C LYS A 218 -23.25 -8.47 -6.88
N LYS A 219 -23.76 -8.75 -5.68
CA LYS A 219 -23.61 -7.88 -4.53
C LYS A 219 -22.14 -7.77 -4.14
N LYS A 220 -21.67 -6.55 -3.92
CA LYS A 220 -20.34 -6.24 -3.44
C LYS A 220 -20.41 -5.12 -2.41
N ASN A 221 -19.37 -5.05 -1.57
CA ASN A 221 -19.22 -3.99 -0.58
C ASN A 221 -17.87 -3.31 -0.79
N ILE A 222 -17.86 -1.98 -0.84
CA ILE A 222 -16.63 -1.18 -0.91
C ILE A 222 -16.77 0.06 -0.04
N GLY A 223 -15.81 0.31 0.86
CA GLY A 223 -15.85 1.47 1.77
C GLY A 223 -17.14 1.57 2.59
N GLY A 224 -17.74 0.44 2.98
CA GLY A 224 -19.02 0.40 3.71
C GLY A 224 -20.27 0.61 2.85
N MET A 225 -20.14 0.87 1.54
CA MET A 225 -21.26 0.97 0.61
C MET A 225 -21.53 -0.37 -0.09
N THR A 226 -22.79 -0.81 -0.07
CA THR A 226 -23.27 -1.92 -0.88
C THR A 226 -23.58 -1.44 -2.30
N TYR A 227 -22.98 -2.09 -3.29
CA TYR A 227 -23.24 -1.86 -4.70
C TYR A 227 -23.46 -3.18 -5.44
N LEU A 228 -24.04 -3.08 -6.62
CA LEU A 228 -24.30 -4.18 -7.52
C LEU A 228 -23.35 -4.06 -8.71
N LEU A 229 -22.46 -5.03 -8.86
CA LEU A 229 -21.71 -5.23 -10.09
C LEU A 229 -22.62 -5.99 -11.06
N ALA A 230 -22.93 -5.38 -12.20
CA ALA A 230 -23.79 -5.98 -13.20
C ALA A 230 -23.05 -6.14 -14.53
N GLU A 231 -23.34 -7.23 -15.23
CA GLU A 231 -22.81 -7.52 -16.56
C GLU A 231 -23.97 -7.68 -17.55
N LYS A 232 -23.80 -7.09 -18.73
CA LYS A 232 -24.71 -7.24 -19.87
C LYS A 232 -23.87 -7.35 -21.13
N ASN A 233 -23.99 -8.47 -21.85
CA ASN A 233 -23.26 -8.72 -23.11
C ASN A 233 -21.74 -8.54 -22.99
N GLY A 234 -21.14 -8.96 -21.86
CA GLY A 234 -19.70 -8.82 -21.60
C GLY A 234 -19.23 -7.41 -21.22
N LEU A 235 -20.16 -6.45 -21.10
CA LEU A 235 -19.90 -5.10 -20.58
C LEU A 235 -20.37 -5.03 -19.13
N HIS A 236 -19.63 -4.27 -18.33
CA HIS A 236 -19.82 -4.17 -16.88
C HIS A 236 -20.19 -2.75 -16.47
N GLY A 237 -21.05 -2.65 -15.46
CA GLY A 237 -21.39 -1.41 -14.78
C GLY A 237 -21.59 -1.61 -13.28
N VAL A 238 -21.72 -0.51 -12.58
CA VAL A 238 -22.01 -0.48 -11.14
C VAL A 238 -23.33 0.24 -10.92
N PHE A 239 -24.21 -0.37 -10.14
CA PHE A 239 -25.41 0.27 -9.61
C PHE A 239 -25.28 0.40 -8.10
N PHE A 240 -25.85 1.47 -7.55
CA PHE A 240 -26.13 1.52 -6.13
C PHE A 240 -27.12 0.40 -5.77
N GLY A 241 -27.17 -0.01 -4.50
CA GLY A 241 -28.10 -1.06 -4.08
C GLY A 241 -29.58 -0.73 -4.33
N ASN A 242 -29.95 0.55 -4.50
CA ASN A 242 -31.31 0.96 -4.88
C ASN A 242 -31.57 0.88 -6.40
N GLY A 243 -30.62 0.39 -7.19
CA GLY A 243 -30.73 0.27 -8.65
C GLY A 243 -30.33 1.53 -9.43
N SER A 244 -30.03 2.65 -8.77
CA SER A 244 -29.55 3.84 -9.48
C SER A 244 -28.19 3.57 -10.13
N PRO A 245 -27.97 3.95 -11.40
CA PRO A 245 -26.70 3.76 -12.07
C PRO A 245 -25.62 4.62 -11.40
N TYR A 246 -24.46 4.03 -11.18
CA TYR A 246 -23.28 4.70 -10.64
C TYR A 246 -22.17 4.73 -11.69
N ILE A 247 -21.81 3.56 -12.23
CA ILE A 247 -20.96 3.42 -13.43
C ILE A 247 -21.79 2.76 -14.51
N THR A 248 -21.86 3.39 -15.68
CA THR A 248 -22.60 2.91 -16.86
C THR A 248 -22.11 1.55 -17.33
N VAL A 249 -23.01 0.73 -17.90
CA VAL A 249 -22.71 -0.62 -18.41
C VAL A 249 -22.08 -0.53 -19.81
N GLU A 250 -20.85 -0.01 -19.86
CA GLU A 250 -20.10 0.21 -21.10
C GLU A 250 -18.64 -0.28 -21.00
N ASN A 251 -18.26 -0.82 -19.83
CA ASN A 251 -16.87 -1.10 -19.52
C ASN A 251 -16.52 -2.57 -19.77
N LYS A 252 -15.52 -2.85 -20.60
CA LYS A 252 -15.00 -4.21 -20.79
C LYS A 252 -14.27 -4.74 -19.55
N LYS A 253 -13.63 -3.85 -18.79
CA LYS A 253 -13.01 -4.14 -17.50
C LYS A 253 -13.62 -3.22 -16.45
N LEU A 254 -14.03 -3.78 -15.32
CA LEU A 254 -14.50 -3.01 -14.18
C LEU A 254 -14.10 -3.73 -12.90
N GLN A 255 -13.23 -3.10 -12.11
CA GLN A 255 -12.75 -3.66 -10.85
C GLN A 255 -12.73 -2.57 -9.79
N ALA A 256 -13.39 -2.85 -8.67
CA ALA A 256 -13.33 -1.98 -7.50
C ALA A 256 -12.13 -2.37 -6.62
N VAL A 257 -11.44 -1.37 -6.09
CA VAL A 257 -10.23 -1.53 -5.27
C VAL A 257 -10.32 -0.61 -4.06
N THR A 258 -10.10 -1.13 -2.86
CA THR A 258 -9.90 -0.30 -1.66
C THR A 258 -8.42 -0.27 -1.34
N ALA A 259 -7.88 0.94 -1.26
CA ALA A 259 -6.47 1.13 -1.01
C ALA A 259 -6.11 1.07 0.49
N ALA A 260 -4.81 0.96 0.80
CA ALA A 260 -4.31 0.88 2.17
C ALA A 260 -4.71 2.10 3.05
N ASN A 261 -4.98 3.25 2.44
CA ASN A 261 -5.51 4.45 3.11
C ASN A 261 -7.04 4.47 3.23
N SER A 262 -7.71 3.33 3.02
CA SER A 262 -9.17 3.18 3.01
C SER A 262 -9.92 3.94 1.90
N VAL A 263 -9.21 4.60 0.99
CA VAL A 263 -9.81 5.25 -0.19
C VAL A 263 -10.09 4.21 -1.26
N SER A 264 -11.26 4.30 -1.88
CA SER A 264 -11.70 3.33 -2.89
C SER A 264 -11.69 3.91 -4.30
N TYR A 265 -11.45 3.03 -5.27
CA TYR A 265 -11.27 3.37 -6.68
C TYR A 265 -11.93 2.33 -7.57
N PHE A 266 -12.22 2.72 -8.81
CA PHE A 266 -12.65 1.81 -9.87
C PHE A 266 -11.65 1.84 -11.02
N ILE A 267 -11.04 0.69 -11.29
CA ILE A 267 -10.29 0.44 -12.52
C ILE A 267 -11.32 0.17 -13.61
N VAL A 268 -11.36 1.01 -14.63
CA VAL A 268 -12.34 0.99 -15.73
C VAL A 268 -11.64 0.79 -17.06
N GLY A 269 -12.21 -0.04 -17.93
CA GLY A 269 -11.69 -0.32 -19.27
C GLY A 269 -12.70 0.03 -20.34
N GLN A 270 -12.38 1.02 -21.18
CA GLN A 270 -13.22 1.50 -22.29
C GLN A 270 -12.39 1.49 -23.58
N GLU A 271 -12.97 0.99 -24.67
CA GLU A 271 -12.30 0.95 -26.00
C GLU A 271 -10.91 0.31 -26.01
N GLY A 272 -10.67 -0.66 -25.10
CA GLY A 272 -9.37 -1.35 -24.98
C GLY A 272 -8.31 -0.57 -24.21
N LYS A 273 -8.64 0.62 -23.68
CA LYS A 273 -7.80 1.38 -22.75
C LYS A 273 -8.32 1.29 -21.35
N ILE A 274 -7.42 1.39 -20.37
CA ILE A 274 -7.72 1.25 -18.95
C ILE A 274 -7.32 2.55 -18.23
N GLY A 275 -8.19 2.98 -17.31
CA GLY A 275 -8.00 4.13 -16.44
C GLY A 275 -8.52 3.82 -15.03
N VAL A 276 -8.45 4.81 -14.14
CA VAL A 276 -8.91 4.70 -12.76
C VAL A 276 -9.74 5.92 -12.38
N LYS A 277 -10.94 5.67 -11.87
CA LYS A 277 -11.83 6.67 -11.28
C LYS A 277 -11.81 6.58 -9.77
N ASP A 278 -11.91 7.73 -9.09
CA ASP A 278 -12.25 7.77 -7.68
C ASP A 278 -13.77 7.59 -7.44
N MET A 279 -14.19 7.60 -6.17
CA MET A 279 -15.60 7.50 -5.78
C MET A 279 -16.46 8.73 -6.16
N THR A 280 -15.86 9.79 -6.70
CA THR A 280 -16.56 10.98 -7.23
C THR A 280 -16.69 10.93 -8.76
N HIS A 281 -16.30 9.81 -9.38
CA HIS A 281 -16.23 9.58 -10.83
C HIS A 281 -15.15 10.38 -11.55
N LYS A 282 -14.26 11.06 -10.83
CA LYS A 282 -13.16 11.78 -11.43
C LYS A 282 -12.05 10.80 -11.79
N TYR A 283 -11.51 10.94 -12.99
CA TYR A 283 -10.32 10.20 -13.38
C TYR A 283 -9.11 10.68 -12.57
N VAL A 284 -8.54 9.76 -11.78
CA VAL A 284 -7.23 9.93 -11.12
C VAL A 284 -6.11 9.39 -12.01
N VAL A 285 -6.45 8.41 -12.86
CA VAL A 285 -5.61 7.91 -13.94
C VAL A 285 -6.46 7.94 -15.21
N GLU A 286 -6.01 8.68 -16.22
CA GLU A 286 -6.70 8.78 -17.52
C GLU A 286 -6.82 7.41 -18.21
N THR A 287 -7.91 7.21 -18.95
CA THR A 287 -8.18 5.97 -19.71
C THR A 287 -7.34 5.92 -20.99
N LYS A 288 -6.02 5.77 -20.86
CA LYS A 288 -5.08 5.74 -21.99
C LYS A 288 -4.09 4.58 -21.96
N TYR A 289 -4.06 3.81 -20.89
CA TYR A 289 -3.09 2.73 -20.69
C TYR A 289 -3.60 1.41 -21.26
N ALA A 290 -2.71 0.55 -21.73
CA ALA A 290 -3.04 -0.81 -22.15
C ALA A 290 -3.51 -1.66 -20.97
N ASP A 291 -2.90 -1.46 -19.79
CA ASP A 291 -3.36 -2.04 -18.54
C ASP A 291 -3.06 -1.13 -17.34
N VAL A 292 -3.91 -1.27 -16.31
CA VAL A 292 -3.70 -0.68 -14.99
C VAL A 292 -4.00 -1.74 -13.95
N ALA A 293 -3.08 -1.91 -13.01
CA ALA A 293 -3.18 -2.86 -11.91
C ALA A 293 -2.91 -2.17 -10.58
N TYR A 294 -3.73 -2.46 -9.56
CA TYR A 294 -3.45 -2.00 -8.21
C TYR A 294 -2.24 -2.76 -7.64
N ASP A 295 -1.32 -2.03 -7.05
CA ASP A 295 -0.12 -2.61 -6.47
C ASP A 295 -0.42 -3.34 -5.13
N SER A 296 0.28 -4.44 -4.88
CA SER A 296 0.13 -5.26 -3.67
C SER A 296 0.62 -4.58 -2.37
N THR A 297 1.51 -3.60 -2.45
CA THR A 297 1.94 -2.81 -1.28
C THR A 297 0.91 -1.77 -0.87
N GLY A 298 -0.05 -1.52 -1.74
CA GLY A 298 -1.18 -0.65 -1.53
C GLY A 298 -0.91 0.84 -1.73
N THR A 299 0.23 1.19 -2.36
CA THR A 299 0.74 2.56 -2.48
C THR A 299 0.35 3.26 -3.78
N GLY A 300 -0.23 2.51 -4.74
CA GLY A 300 -0.59 3.08 -6.03
C GLY A 300 -1.04 2.07 -7.09
N PHE A 301 -0.96 2.48 -8.34
CA PHE A 301 -1.31 1.68 -9.51
C PHE A 301 -0.13 1.56 -10.45
N ILE A 302 0.17 0.35 -10.88
CA ILE A 302 1.11 0.08 -11.97
C ILE A 302 0.40 0.40 -13.28
N LEU A 303 1.05 1.21 -14.11
CA LEU A 303 0.54 1.65 -15.41
C LEU A 303 1.32 0.91 -16.50
N THR A 304 0.64 0.32 -17.48
CA THR A 304 1.28 -0.35 -18.61
C THR A 304 0.87 0.33 -19.91
N ALA A 305 1.83 0.84 -20.67
CA ALA A 305 1.59 1.43 -21.99
C ALA A 305 1.45 0.35 -23.07
N ASP A 306 1.06 0.76 -24.28
CA ASP A 306 0.84 -0.13 -25.43
C ASP A 306 2.11 -0.87 -25.87
N ASP A 307 3.27 -0.24 -25.68
CA ASP A 307 4.58 -0.83 -25.97
C ASP A 307 5.08 -1.78 -24.86
N GLY A 308 4.26 -2.00 -23.82
CA GLY A 308 4.58 -2.83 -22.66
C GLY A 308 5.46 -2.16 -21.61
N THR A 309 5.88 -0.91 -21.81
CA THR A 309 6.59 -0.15 -20.78
C THR A 309 5.67 0.12 -19.60
N LYS A 310 6.30 0.25 -18.43
CA LYS A 310 5.64 0.39 -17.14
C LYS A 310 5.96 1.73 -16.51
N GLY A 311 4.93 2.28 -15.88
CA GLY A 311 4.94 3.48 -15.05
C GLY A 311 4.23 3.20 -13.73
N PHE A 312 3.98 4.26 -12.97
CA PHE A 312 3.28 4.15 -11.69
C PHE A 312 2.49 5.41 -11.37
N TYR A 313 1.29 5.26 -10.86
CA TYR A 313 0.53 6.33 -10.21
C TYR A 313 0.59 6.15 -8.71
N PHE A 314 1.21 7.09 -8.00
CA PHE A 314 1.20 7.14 -6.54
C PHE A 314 -0.14 7.68 -6.03
N LEU A 315 -0.67 7.11 -4.94
CA LEU A 315 -1.89 7.64 -4.33
C LEU A 315 -1.73 9.06 -3.75
N SER A 316 -0.49 9.57 -3.63
CA SER A 316 -0.19 10.98 -3.36
C SER A 316 -0.49 11.92 -4.55
N GLY A 317 -0.91 11.39 -5.70
CA GLY A 317 -1.36 12.14 -6.87
C GLY A 317 -0.30 12.32 -7.97
N LYS A 318 0.89 11.72 -7.81
CA LYS A 318 1.93 11.79 -8.83
C LYS A 318 1.87 10.60 -9.78
N THR A 319 1.97 10.90 -11.07
CA THR A 319 2.25 9.92 -12.12
C THR A 319 3.74 9.91 -12.50
N VAL A 320 4.33 8.72 -12.53
CA VAL A 320 5.55 8.41 -13.27
C VAL A 320 5.13 7.73 -14.56
N GLU A 321 5.27 8.44 -15.67
CA GLU A 321 4.84 7.96 -16.99
C GLU A 321 5.58 6.67 -17.39
N PRO A 322 4.93 5.76 -18.15
CA PRO A 322 5.55 4.54 -18.61
C PRO A 322 6.83 4.76 -19.42
N LYS A 323 7.93 4.19 -18.94
CA LYS A 323 9.23 4.16 -19.64
C LYS A 323 10.17 3.05 -19.15
N TYR A 324 9.72 2.23 -18.21
CA TYR A 324 10.51 1.19 -17.57
C TYR A 324 10.07 -0.20 -18.03
N THR A 325 10.98 -1.17 -18.01
CA THR A 325 10.62 -2.57 -18.33
C THR A 325 9.97 -3.26 -17.12
N GLU A 326 10.36 -2.86 -15.91
CA GLU A 326 9.80 -3.35 -14.65
C GLU A 326 9.56 -2.19 -13.69
N VAL A 327 8.46 -2.26 -12.93
CA VAL A 327 8.11 -1.35 -11.82
C VAL A 327 7.66 -2.21 -10.66
N LYS A 328 8.22 -1.96 -9.48
CA LYS A 328 7.85 -2.60 -8.21
C LYS A 328 7.69 -1.51 -7.15
N ALA A 329 6.47 -1.36 -6.65
CA ALA A 329 6.22 -0.45 -5.54
C ALA A 329 6.82 -0.98 -4.24
N LEU A 330 7.16 -0.05 -3.36
CA LEU A 330 7.78 -0.32 -2.07
C LEU A 330 6.81 0.08 -0.96
N PRO A 331 6.70 -0.72 0.12
CA PRO A 331 5.75 -0.46 1.19
C PRO A 331 6.08 0.77 2.05
N VAL A 332 7.28 1.33 1.93
CA VAL A 332 7.76 2.46 2.76
C VAL A 332 8.50 3.48 1.90
N GLY A 333 8.15 4.75 2.12
CA GLY A 333 8.62 5.87 1.31
C GLY A 333 7.86 5.92 -0.01
N ASP A 334 7.56 7.12 -0.48
CA ASP A 334 6.90 7.40 -1.76
C ASP A 334 7.83 7.03 -2.94
N TYR A 335 8.27 5.77 -3.04
CA TYR A 335 9.28 5.26 -3.96
C TYR A 335 8.81 3.98 -4.67
N ILE A 336 9.24 3.86 -5.92
CA ILE A 336 9.16 2.63 -6.71
C ILE A 336 10.56 2.20 -7.09
N LYS A 337 10.82 0.89 -7.11
CA LYS A 337 11.98 0.31 -7.77
C LYS A 337 11.65 0.07 -9.24
N VAL A 338 12.51 0.53 -10.13
CA VAL A 338 12.30 0.49 -11.59
C VAL A 338 13.47 -0.15 -12.30
N LYS A 339 13.22 -0.73 -13.47
CA LYS A 339 14.27 -1.23 -14.37
C LYS A 339 14.20 -0.53 -15.71
N THR A 340 15.30 0.04 -16.15
CA THR A 340 15.42 0.70 -17.45
C THR A 340 15.41 -0.30 -18.61
N GLN A 341 15.30 0.19 -19.83
CA GLN A 341 15.45 -0.64 -21.04
C GLN A 341 16.86 -1.26 -21.15
N ALA A 342 17.89 -0.58 -20.64
CA ALA A 342 19.25 -1.10 -20.57
C ALA A 342 19.46 -2.15 -19.47
N GLY A 343 18.41 -2.55 -18.75
CA GLY A 343 18.46 -3.54 -17.68
C GLY A 343 18.97 -3.02 -16.34
N LYS A 344 19.32 -1.73 -16.25
CA LYS A 344 19.76 -1.07 -15.01
C LYS A 344 18.58 -0.85 -14.08
N TRP A 345 18.72 -1.27 -12.83
CA TRP A 345 17.74 -1.01 -11.79
C TRP A 345 17.87 0.41 -11.23
N GLY A 346 16.90 0.87 -10.45
CA GLY A 346 16.94 2.20 -9.85
C GLY A 346 15.70 2.47 -9.02
N TYR A 347 15.64 3.66 -8.42
CA TYR A 347 14.51 4.10 -7.61
C TYR A 347 13.97 5.42 -8.15
N VAL A 348 12.65 5.57 -8.15
CA VAL A 348 11.96 6.81 -8.52
C VAL A 348 10.97 7.16 -7.43
N ASN A 349 10.90 8.42 -7.02
CA ASN A 349 9.94 8.85 -6.01
C ASN A 349 8.72 9.58 -6.57
N SER A 350 7.75 9.88 -5.70
CA SER A 350 6.56 10.68 -6.03
C SER A 350 6.86 12.14 -6.40
N LYS A 351 8.10 12.60 -6.28
CA LYS A 351 8.55 13.90 -6.82
C LYS A 351 9.12 13.77 -8.24
N GLY A 352 9.25 12.55 -8.76
CA GLY A 352 9.87 12.25 -10.05
C GLY A 352 11.39 12.28 -10.03
N LEU A 353 12.02 12.29 -8.85
CA LEU A 353 13.46 12.18 -8.70
C LEU A 353 13.87 10.73 -8.87
N ASP A 354 14.90 10.52 -9.69
CA ASP A 354 15.41 9.23 -10.13
C ASP A 354 16.83 8.97 -9.60
N PHE A 355 17.05 7.75 -9.15
CA PHE A 355 18.31 7.25 -8.58
C PHE A 355 18.63 5.92 -9.24
N PHE A 356 19.42 5.94 -10.32
CA PHE A 356 19.71 4.74 -11.10
C PHE A 356 20.99 4.04 -10.67
N GLU A 357 20.97 2.73 -10.83
CA GLU A 357 22.10 1.84 -10.74
C GLU A 357 22.97 2.01 -12.01
N ASP A 358 24.16 2.64 -11.93
CA ASP A 358 25.08 2.85 -13.08
C ASP A 358 25.66 1.58 -13.72
#